data_AF-A0A267TCZ0-F1
#
_entry.id   AF-A0A267TCZ0-F1
#
_cell.length_a   1.000
_cell.length_b   1.000
_cell.length_c   1.000
_cell.angle_alpha   90.00
_cell.angle_beta   90.00
_cell.angle_gamma   90.00
#
_symmetry.space_group_name_H-M   'P 1'
#
loop_
_entity.id
_entity.type
_entity.pdbx_description
1 polymer ?
#
loop_
_entity_poly.entity_id
_entity_poly.type
_entity_poly.pdbx_seq_one_letter_code
_entity_poly.pdbx_strand_id
1 'polypeptide(L)'
;MKDFALIDSQSSKPKYQQLIEYIIDSIENGRLARGQQLPSINEVAQNFGMARMTVTKAYDELRERGLVTSHHGKGFYVNSTDTRSQMNIFVLFDALTPYKEILYDAIVEGLGEDVNVNIFFHHHNIKVFENLILNNLGHYNFYVVMPHFNQDVSDILKQIPKEKLLLLDIDVPSFGEDFALLYQDFEHNVYQGLSEAQNLIAKYRTLSLVLSSKSFQYTPVGIINGFKKYCLENQIPFEIIPDLEEEEHLQKDHAYLVFRENDLVRFINWSNKKGWKLGKDIGLISYDDTPIKEILAEGISVISNDFQAMGKRAAEMILTKQKGRIVNQCSFIKRKSL
;
A
#
# COMPACT_ATOMS: atom_id res chain seq x y z
N MET A 1 2.48 30.00 29.30
CA MET A 1 2.54 30.66 27.96
C MET A 1 2.47 32.17 28.13
N LYS A 2 3.59 32.82 28.48
CA LYS A 2 3.67 34.28 28.64
C LYS A 2 5.00 34.88 28.15
N ASP A 3 5.72 34.18 27.27
CA ASP A 3 6.92 34.72 26.62
C ASP A 3 6.71 34.78 25.11
N PHE A 4 6.06 35.85 24.65
CA PHE A 4 5.69 36.06 23.25
C PHE A 4 6.53 37.18 22.58
N ALA A 5 7.78 37.36 23.03
CA ALA A 5 8.67 38.45 22.63
C ALA A 5 9.46 38.22 21.31
N LEU A 6 9.08 37.23 20.48
CA LEU A 6 9.98 36.68 19.44
C LEU A 6 9.63 37.05 17.98
N ILE A 7 8.60 37.86 17.71
CA ILE A 7 8.35 38.33 16.34
C ILE A 7 9.08 39.65 16.10
N ASP A 8 10.20 39.57 15.40
CA ASP A 8 11.02 40.71 15.00
C ASP A 8 10.44 41.36 13.75
N SER A 9 9.92 42.58 13.92
CA SER A 9 9.38 43.40 12.84
C SER A 9 10.44 44.03 11.93
N GLN A 10 11.72 44.00 12.34
CA GLN A 10 12.87 44.49 11.58
C GLN A 10 13.60 43.36 10.84
N SER A 11 13.24 42.10 11.10
CA SER A 11 13.81 40.95 10.41
C SER A 11 13.39 40.92 8.95
N SER A 12 14.32 40.51 8.07
CA SER A 12 14.03 40.27 6.65
C SER A 12 13.13 39.05 6.44
N LYS A 13 12.90 38.21 7.47
CA LYS A 13 12.01 37.05 7.39
C LYS A 13 10.53 37.48 7.53
N PRO A 14 9.64 37.04 6.63
CA PRO A 14 8.20 37.25 6.76
C PRO A 14 7.63 36.79 8.12
N LYS A 15 6.70 37.56 8.68
CA LYS A 15 6.10 37.28 10.01
C LYS A 15 5.48 35.87 10.13
N TYR A 16 4.93 35.32 9.04
CA TYR A 16 4.37 33.96 9.07
C TYR A 16 5.46 32.90 9.29
N GLN A 17 6.65 33.06 8.71
CA GLN A 17 7.79 32.14 8.92
C GLN A 17 8.30 32.24 10.36
N GLN A 18 8.35 33.45 10.92
CA GLN A 18 8.73 33.64 12.32
C GLN A 18 7.74 32.95 13.27
N LEU A 19 6.44 32.97 12.98
CA LEU A 19 5.44 32.23 13.77
C LEU A 19 5.64 30.72 13.67
N ILE A 20 5.94 30.21 12.47
CA ILE A 20 6.24 28.79 12.25
C ILE A 20 7.46 28.36 13.06
N GLU A 21 8.58 29.08 12.92
CA GLU A 21 9.84 28.83 13.65
C GLU A 21 9.62 28.88 15.16
N TYR A 22 8.87 29.86 15.66
CA TYR A 22 8.54 29.97 17.08
C TYR A 22 7.75 28.77 17.61
N ILE A 23 6.75 28.28 16.85
CA ILE A 23 5.96 27.12 17.26
C ILE A 23 6.81 25.85 17.22
N ILE A 24 7.65 25.68 16.19
CA ILE A 24 8.61 24.58 16.08
C ILE A 24 9.59 24.59 17.26
N ASP A 25 10.26 25.71 17.52
CA ASP A 25 11.18 25.87 18.66
C ASP A 25 10.49 25.59 20.00
N SER A 26 9.24 26.03 20.14
CA SER A 26 8.47 25.79 21.35
C SER A 26 8.11 24.31 21.54
N ILE A 27 7.90 23.56 20.44
CA ILE A 27 7.71 22.11 20.48
C ILE A 27 9.04 21.41 20.81
N GLU A 28 10.13 21.76 20.14
CA GLU A 28 11.47 21.17 20.33
C GLU A 28 11.98 21.33 21.75
N ASN A 29 11.76 22.50 22.35
CA ASN A 29 12.15 22.79 23.71
C ASN A 29 11.13 22.31 24.76
N GLY A 30 10.10 21.54 24.36
CA GLY A 30 9.08 20.98 25.25
C GLY A 30 8.13 22.00 25.89
N ARG A 31 8.09 23.25 25.42
CA ARG A 31 7.14 24.28 25.88
C ARG A 31 5.73 24.05 25.36
N LEU A 32 5.62 23.34 24.22
CA LEU A 32 4.38 22.90 23.61
C LEU A 32 4.37 21.37 23.52
N ALA A 33 3.42 20.72 24.20
CA ALA A 33 3.26 19.27 24.19
C ALA A 33 2.20 18.82 23.18
N ARG A 34 2.30 17.55 22.73
CA ARG A 34 1.25 16.92 21.91
C ARG A 34 -0.12 17.04 22.59
N GLY A 35 -1.14 17.39 21.82
CA GLY A 35 -2.50 17.62 22.30
C GLY A 35 -2.73 19.00 22.94
N GLN A 36 -1.70 19.83 23.10
CA GLN A 36 -1.85 21.17 23.64
C GLN A 36 -2.55 22.10 22.64
N GLN A 37 -3.52 22.88 23.13
CA GLN A 37 -4.20 23.88 22.32
C GLN A 37 -3.29 25.07 22.02
N LEU A 38 -3.23 25.46 20.74
CA LEU A 38 -2.60 26.69 20.28
C LEU A 38 -3.59 27.87 20.40
N PRO A 39 -3.09 29.11 20.56
CA PRO A 39 -3.94 30.30 20.53
C PRO A 39 -4.71 30.40 19.21
N SER A 40 -5.91 30.96 19.26
CA SER A 40 -6.73 31.19 18.07
C SER A 40 -6.08 32.17 17.10
N ILE A 41 -6.50 32.11 15.83
CA ILE A 41 -6.04 33.06 14.79
C ILE A 41 -6.22 34.51 15.24
N ASN A 42 -7.32 34.83 15.94
CA ASN A 42 -7.60 36.17 16.43
C ASN A 42 -6.66 36.58 17.56
N GLU A 43 -6.42 35.70 18.52
CA GLU A 43 -5.49 35.97 19.63
C GLU A 43 -4.07 36.18 19.11
N VAL A 44 -3.61 35.33 18.17
CA VAL A 44 -2.30 35.50 17.56
C VAL A 44 -2.24 36.79 16.72
N ALA A 45 -3.26 37.08 15.91
CA ALA A 45 -3.29 38.30 15.11
C ALA A 45 -3.21 39.58 15.97
N GLN A 46 -3.97 39.61 17.08
CA GLN A 46 -3.96 40.73 18.02
C GLN A 46 -2.65 40.83 18.80
N ASN A 47 -2.20 39.72 19.41
CA ASN A 47 -1.04 39.72 20.29
C ASN A 47 0.27 39.99 19.56
N PHE A 48 0.36 39.62 18.27
CA PHE A 48 1.58 39.77 17.48
C PHE A 48 1.50 40.86 16.39
N GLY A 49 0.40 41.61 16.32
CA GLY A 49 0.21 42.63 15.27
C GLY A 49 0.37 42.04 13.87
N MET A 50 -0.22 40.87 13.64
CA MET A 50 -0.20 40.16 12.36
C MET A 50 -1.56 40.23 11.69
N ALA A 51 -1.58 40.27 10.36
CA ALA A 51 -2.83 40.09 9.63
C ALA A 51 -3.35 38.66 9.86
N ARG A 52 -4.67 38.50 9.98
CA ARG A 52 -5.29 37.16 10.17
C ARG A 52 -4.84 36.16 9.11
N MET A 53 -4.78 36.59 7.85
CA MET A 53 -4.31 35.77 6.73
C MET A 53 -2.87 35.26 6.91
N THR A 54 -2.00 36.06 7.54
CA THR A 54 -0.62 35.68 7.84
C THR A 54 -0.56 34.56 8.88
N VAL A 55 -1.41 34.64 9.92
CA VAL A 55 -1.52 33.59 10.93
C VAL A 55 -2.14 32.33 10.35
N THR A 56 -3.21 32.46 9.56
CA THR A 56 -3.83 31.34 8.85
C THR A 56 -2.81 30.60 8.00
N LYS A 57 -2.01 31.33 7.20
CA LYS A 57 -0.94 30.75 6.38
C LYS A 57 0.06 29.95 7.22
N ALA A 58 0.50 30.50 8.35
CA ALA A 58 1.44 29.81 9.23
C ALA A 58 0.84 28.53 9.84
N TYR A 59 -0.42 28.58 10.28
CA TYR A 59 -1.11 27.41 10.84
C TYR A 59 -1.40 26.35 9.78
N ASP A 60 -1.74 26.77 8.56
CA ASP A 60 -1.90 25.87 7.43
C ASP A 60 -0.58 25.18 7.09
N GLU A 61 0.54 25.90 7.09
CA GLU A 61 1.88 25.31 6.85
C GLU A 61 2.30 24.34 7.97
N LEU A 62 2.07 24.70 9.24
CA LEU A 62 2.32 23.78 10.37
C LEU A 62 1.42 22.53 10.33
N ARG A 63 0.20 22.66 9.79
CA ARG A 63 -0.70 21.53 9.53
C ARG A 63 -0.22 20.69 8.35
N GLU A 64 0.30 21.32 7.30
CA GLU A 64 0.97 20.64 6.20
C GLU A 64 2.27 19.95 6.63
N ARG A 65 2.88 20.36 7.74
CA ARG A 65 3.99 19.63 8.38
C ARG A 65 3.52 18.55 9.36
N GLY A 66 2.23 18.45 9.62
CA GLY A 66 1.64 17.52 10.59
C GLY A 66 1.96 17.85 12.05
N LEU A 67 2.54 19.01 12.34
CA LEU A 67 2.81 19.51 13.69
C LEU A 67 1.57 20.06 14.37
N VAL A 68 0.59 20.52 13.59
CA VAL A 68 -0.67 21.11 14.08
C VAL A 68 -1.86 20.45 13.42
N THR A 69 -2.95 20.25 14.16
CA THR A 69 -4.25 19.85 13.62
C THR A 69 -5.33 20.88 13.99
N SER A 70 -6.40 20.92 13.20
CA SER A 70 -7.54 21.82 13.42
C SER A 70 -8.79 21.03 13.71
N HIS A 71 -9.42 21.28 14.86
CA HIS A 71 -10.73 20.72 15.19
C HIS A 71 -11.81 21.78 14.95
N HIS A 72 -12.78 21.46 14.08
CA HIS A 72 -13.85 22.39 13.71
C HIS A 72 -14.57 22.93 14.97
N GLY A 73 -14.61 24.26 15.10
CA GLY A 73 -15.20 24.95 16.26
C GLY A 73 -14.41 24.87 17.58
N LYS A 74 -13.30 24.12 17.63
CA LYS A 74 -12.50 23.91 18.86
C LYS A 74 -11.09 24.52 18.80
N GLY A 75 -10.61 24.91 17.63
CA GLY A 75 -9.32 25.58 17.45
C GLY A 75 -8.20 24.68 16.95
N PHE A 76 -6.95 25.09 17.20
CA PHE A 76 -5.74 24.44 16.70
C PHE A 76 -5.00 23.75 17.85
N TYR A 77 -4.41 22.60 17.58
CA TYR A 77 -3.75 21.76 18.59
C TYR A 77 -2.46 21.19 18.05
N VAL A 78 -1.45 21.02 18.91
CA VAL A 78 -0.20 20.33 18.56
C VAL A 78 -0.50 18.86 18.28
N ASN A 79 -0.23 18.40 17.07
CA ASN A 79 -0.51 17.04 16.61
C ASN A 79 0.69 16.10 16.80
N SER A 80 1.90 16.60 16.54
CA SER A 80 3.18 15.89 16.65
C SER A 80 4.24 16.77 17.33
N THR A 81 5.13 16.15 18.10
CA THR A 81 6.33 16.80 18.66
C THR A 81 7.60 16.45 17.89
N ASP A 82 7.49 15.63 16.84
CA ASP A 82 8.59 15.35 15.92
C ASP A 82 8.68 16.49 14.89
N THR A 83 9.56 17.46 15.16
CA THR A 83 9.78 18.64 14.32
C THR A 83 10.76 18.42 13.18
N ARG A 84 11.47 17.28 13.16
CA ARG A 84 12.39 16.91 12.09
C ARG A 84 11.63 16.41 10.87
N SER A 85 10.53 15.70 11.10
CA SER A 85 9.64 15.25 10.04
C SER A 85 8.79 16.39 9.48
N GLN A 86 8.93 16.66 8.18
CA GLN A 86 8.11 17.64 7.45
C GLN A 86 6.82 17.03 6.90
N MET A 87 6.67 15.71 6.91
CA MET A 87 5.48 15.04 6.38
C MET A 87 5.16 13.77 7.16
N ASN A 88 3.92 13.62 7.59
CA ASN A 88 3.41 12.41 8.25
C ASN A 88 2.50 11.64 7.29
N ILE A 89 2.87 10.40 7.00
CA ILE A 89 2.15 9.50 6.09
C ILE A 89 1.48 8.40 6.89
N PHE A 90 0.18 8.23 6.69
CA PHE A 90 -0.58 7.09 7.18
C PHE A 90 -0.56 6.00 6.12
N VAL A 91 -0.04 4.82 6.45
CA VAL A 91 -0.05 3.65 5.56
C VAL A 91 -0.95 2.58 6.17
N LEU A 92 -1.97 2.15 5.44
CA LEU A 92 -2.91 1.13 5.87
C LEU A 92 -2.91 -0.05 4.91
N PHE A 93 -2.31 -1.14 5.35
CA PHE A 93 -2.26 -2.41 4.64
C PHE A 93 -3.30 -3.40 5.19
N ASP A 94 -3.59 -4.44 4.42
CA ASP A 94 -4.41 -5.58 4.83
C ASP A 94 -3.64 -6.49 5.80
N ALA A 95 -2.43 -6.89 5.48
CA ALA A 95 -1.55 -7.69 6.33
C ALA A 95 -0.11 -7.56 5.87
N LEU A 96 0.87 -7.81 6.75
CA LEU A 96 2.28 -7.81 6.35
C LEU A 96 2.67 -9.13 5.67
N THR A 97 3.27 -9.04 4.49
CA THR A 97 3.83 -10.14 3.71
C THR A 97 5.22 -9.73 3.20
N PRO A 98 6.11 -10.67 2.80
CA PRO A 98 7.46 -10.31 2.34
C PRO A 98 7.48 -9.29 1.19
N TYR A 99 6.55 -9.40 0.24
CA TYR A 99 6.48 -8.45 -0.88
C TYR A 99 5.96 -7.06 -0.45
N LYS A 100 5.15 -6.98 0.62
CA LYS A 100 4.70 -5.71 1.20
C LYS A 100 5.78 -5.03 2.03
N GLU A 101 6.72 -5.80 2.59
CA GLU A 101 7.93 -5.24 3.21
C GLU A 101 8.79 -4.55 2.15
N ILE A 102 9.04 -5.22 1.01
CA ILE A 102 9.75 -4.62 -0.14
C ILE A 102 9.05 -3.34 -0.62
N LEU A 103 7.72 -3.39 -0.76
CA LEU A 103 6.90 -2.23 -1.13
C LEU A 103 7.02 -1.08 -0.12
N TYR A 104 6.93 -1.38 1.17
CA TYR A 104 7.03 -0.39 2.24
C TYR A 104 8.41 0.26 2.26
N ASP A 105 9.48 -0.53 2.20
CA ASP A 105 10.85 -0.03 2.18
C ASP A 105 11.08 0.89 0.97
N ALA A 106 10.58 0.50 -0.21
CA ALA A 106 10.66 1.32 -1.40
C ALA A 106 9.85 2.63 -1.30
N ILE A 107 8.72 2.63 -0.60
CA ILE A 107 7.95 3.85 -0.30
C ILE A 107 8.77 4.76 0.63
N VAL A 108 9.30 4.22 1.73
CA VAL A 108 10.07 4.99 2.72
C VAL A 108 11.34 5.57 2.09
N GLU A 109 12.09 4.75 1.34
CA GLU A 109 13.28 5.18 0.61
C GLU A 109 12.94 6.30 -0.40
N GLY A 110 11.85 6.14 -1.14
CA GLY A 110 11.40 7.13 -2.13
C GLY A 110 10.90 8.44 -1.53
N LEU A 111 10.40 8.43 -0.29
CA LEU A 111 9.92 9.62 0.43
C LEU A 111 11.07 10.45 1.05
N GLY A 112 12.19 9.81 1.39
CA GLY A 112 13.37 10.45 1.97
C GLY A 112 13.34 10.58 3.50
N GLU A 113 14.38 11.19 4.07
CA GLU A 113 14.68 11.17 5.52
C GLU A 113 13.77 12.07 6.38
N ASP A 114 13.14 13.09 5.81
CA ASP A 114 12.31 14.06 6.53
C ASP A 114 10.81 13.67 6.57
N VAL A 115 10.51 12.37 6.47
CA VAL A 115 9.13 11.85 6.41
C VAL A 115 8.92 10.79 7.49
N ASN A 116 7.88 10.97 8.30
CA ASN A 116 7.44 9.97 9.27
C ASN A 116 6.33 9.13 8.65
N VAL A 117 6.54 7.82 8.60
CA VAL A 117 5.58 6.87 8.03
C VAL A 117 5.04 5.99 9.16
N ASN A 118 3.74 6.06 9.43
CA ASN A 118 3.08 5.20 10.40
C ASN A 118 2.23 4.15 9.70
N ILE A 119 2.59 2.89 9.93
CA ILE A 119 1.94 1.73 9.32
C ILE A 119 0.87 1.13 10.24
N PHE A 120 -0.25 0.75 9.64
CA PHE A 120 -1.40 0.14 10.29
C PHE A 120 -1.88 -1.05 9.46
N PHE A 121 -2.56 -2.00 10.13
CA PHE A 121 -3.09 -3.20 9.48
C PHE A 121 -4.57 -3.38 9.82
N HIS A 122 -5.40 -3.56 8.81
CA HIS A 122 -6.83 -3.83 9.03
C HIS A 122 -7.16 -5.32 9.09
N HIS A 123 -6.24 -6.21 8.66
CA HIS A 123 -6.44 -7.66 8.62
C HIS A 123 -7.83 -7.99 8.09
N HIS A 124 -8.16 -7.58 6.86
CA HIS A 124 -9.46 -7.80 6.20
C HIS A 124 -10.72 -7.56 7.06
N ASN A 125 -10.62 -6.81 8.16
CA ASN A 125 -11.73 -6.51 9.06
C ASN A 125 -12.22 -5.09 8.79
N ILE A 126 -13.39 -4.98 8.19
CA ILE A 126 -13.96 -3.70 7.75
C ILE A 126 -14.19 -2.76 8.92
N LYS A 127 -14.56 -3.26 10.10
CA LYS A 127 -14.74 -2.42 11.29
C LYS A 127 -13.41 -1.85 11.78
N VAL A 128 -12.34 -2.65 11.72
CA VAL A 128 -10.99 -2.18 12.05
C VAL A 128 -10.51 -1.16 11.02
N PHE A 129 -10.72 -1.43 9.73
CA PHE A 129 -10.42 -0.51 8.62
C PHE A 129 -11.11 0.85 8.79
N GLU A 130 -12.43 0.84 9.01
CA GLU A 130 -13.23 2.05 9.24
C GLU A 130 -12.74 2.82 10.46
N ASN A 131 -12.55 2.15 11.61
CA ASN A 131 -12.08 2.78 12.83
C ASN A 131 -10.67 3.38 12.67
N LEU A 132 -9.76 2.68 11.99
CA LEU A 132 -8.42 3.17 11.73
C LEU A 132 -8.44 4.43 10.85
N ILE A 133 -9.27 4.47 9.81
CA ILE A 133 -9.42 5.67 8.98
C ILE A 133 -10.03 6.82 9.79
N LEU A 134 -11.22 6.61 10.37
CA LEU A 134 -11.98 7.67 11.02
C LEU A 134 -11.24 8.30 12.21
N ASN A 135 -10.54 7.49 13.02
CA ASN A 135 -9.79 7.99 14.17
C ASN A 135 -8.51 8.74 13.80
N ASN A 136 -8.01 8.57 12.57
CA ASN A 136 -6.78 9.19 12.10
C ASN A 136 -7.03 10.36 11.12
N LEU A 137 -8.28 10.67 10.79
CA LEU A 137 -8.62 11.78 9.90
C LEU A 137 -8.07 13.12 10.41
N GLY A 138 -7.39 13.84 9.51
CA GLY A 138 -6.80 15.14 9.79
C GLY A 138 -5.48 15.11 10.59
N HIS A 139 -4.97 13.93 10.96
CA HIS A 139 -3.71 13.77 11.68
C HIS A 139 -2.50 13.56 10.75
N TYR A 140 -2.74 13.25 9.48
CA TYR A 140 -1.71 12.95 8.48
C TYR A 140 -1.83 13.82 7.23
N ASN A 141 -0.70 13.99 6.56
CA ASN A 141 -0.55 14.74 5.32
C ASN A 141 -1.06 13.95 4.12
N PHE A 142 -0.77 12.65 4.12
CA PHE A 142 -1.25 11.69 3.13
C PHE A 142 -1.66 10.38 3.77
N TYR A 143 -2.57 9.68 3.10
CA TYR A 143 -3.11 8.37 3.45
C TYR A 143 -2.86 7.46 2.25
N VAL A 144 -2.00 6.47 2.44
CA VAL A 144 -1.77 5.37 1.49
C VAL A 144 -2.58 4.19 1.99
N VAL A 145 -3.59 3.77 1.23
CA VAL A 145 -4.58 2.79 1.69
C VAL A 145 -4.68 1.65 0.70
N MET A 146 -4.55 0.41 1.18
CA MET A 146 -4.87 -0.82 0.44
C MET A 146 -6.26 -1.32 0.86
N PRO A 147 -7.33 -1.06 0.09
CA PRO A 147 -8.68 -1.46 0.45
C PRO A 147 -8.99 -2.90 0.00
N HIS A 148 -8.26 -3.89 0.51
CA HIS A 148 -8.37 -5.27 0.05
C HIS A 148 -9.62 -5.98 0.62
N PHE A 149 -10.78 -5.75 -0.01
CA PHE A 149 -12.08 -6.31 0.39
C PHE A 149 -12.87 -6.86 -0.81
N ASN A 150 -13.78 -7.80 -0.54
CA ASN A 150 -14.73 -8.33 -1.51
C ASN A 150 -16.06 -7.54 -1.56
N GLN A 151 -16.09 -6.35 -0.97
CA GLN A 151 -17.25 -5.47 -0.89
C GLN A 151 -16.82 -4.02 -1.07
N ASP A 152 -17.78 -3.17 -1.46
CA ASP A 152 -17.50 -1.75 -1.63
C ASP A 152 -17.23 -1.08 -0.27
N VAL A 153 -16.09 -0.39 -0.19
CA VAL A 153 -15.67 0.43 0.96
C VAL A 153 -15.51 1.90 0.59
N SER A 154 -16.04 2.30 -0.58
CA SER A 154 -15.90 3.63 -1.15
C SER A 154 -16.39 4.74 -0.23
N ASP A 155 -17.46 4.51 0.51
CA ASP A 155 -18.03 5.51 1.42
C ASP A 155 -17.13 5.82 2.62
N ILE A 156 -16.37 4.82 3.10
CA ILE A 156 -15.34 5.02 4.14
C ILE A 156 -14.17 5.81 3.57
N LEU A 157 -13.69 5.41 2.39
CA LEU A 157 -12.55 6.03 1.72
C LEU A 157 -12.82 7.51 1.35
N LYS A 158 -14.05 7.85 0.93
CA LYS A 158 -14.46 9.23 0.60
C LYS A 158 -14.41 10.20 1.78
N GLN A 159 -14.32 9.70 3.03
CA GLN A 159 -14.10 10.55 4.20
C GLN A 159 -12.70 11.17 4.23
N ILE A 160 -11.73 10.55 3.53
CA ILE A 160 -10.39 11.10 3.38
C ILE A 160 -10.42 12.14 2.23
N PRO A 161 -9.88 13.35 2.43
CA PRO A 161 -9.80 14.34 1.35
C PRO A 161 -9.03 13.77 0.15
N LYS A 162 -9.62 13.85 -1.05
CA LYS A 162 -9.12 13.17 -2.25
C LYS A 162 -7.69 13.56 -2.64
N GLU A 163 -7.28 14.79 -2.34
CA GLU A 163 -5.93 15.28 -2.58
C GLU A 163 -4.87 14.71 -1.63
N LYS A 164 -5.30 14.00 -0.59
CA LYS A 164 -4.45 13.34 0.41
C LYS A 164 -4.50 11.82 0.33
N LEU A 165 -5.34 11.25 -0.54
CA LEU A 165 -5.56 9.81 -0.63
C LEU A 165 -4.82 9.21 -1.84
N LEU A 166 -3.95 8.25 -1.56
CA LEU A 166 -3.41 7.32 -2.55
C LEU A 166 -4.01 5.93 -2.28
N LEU A 167 -4.76 5.40 -3.24
CA LEU A 167 -5.21 4.01 -3.20
C LEU A 167 -4.14 3.12 -3.83
N LEU A 168 -3.84 2.02 -3.15
CA LEU A 168 -2.77 1.11 -3.52
C LEU A 168 -3.31 -0.31 -3.67
N ASP A 169 -2.68 -1.09 -4.55
CA ASP A 169 -2.88 -2.54 -4.74
C ASP A 169 -4.19 -2.94 -5.41
N ILE A 170 -5.33 -2.55 -4.82
CA ILE A 170 -6.67 -2.90 -5.30
C ILE A 170 -7.33 -1.71 -5.98
N ASP A 171 -7.88 -1.99 -7.16
CA ASP A 171 -8.67 -1.01 -7.89
C ASP A 171 -10.02 -0.74 -7.21
N VAL A 172 -10.47 0.52 -7.24
CA VAL A 172 -11.78 0.92 -6.73
C VAL A 172 -12.57 1.59 -7.86
N PRO A 173 -13.40 0.84 -8.61
CA PRO A 173 -14.07 1.34 -9.82
C PRO A 173 -14.96 2.57 -9.61
N SER A 174 -15.47 2.80 -8.40
CA SER A 174 -16.28 3.96 -8.06
C SER A 174 -15.49 5.28 -7.98
N PHE A 175 -14.16 5.23 -8.04
CA PHE A 175 -13.27 6.39 -8.00
C PHE A 175 -12.85 6.78 -9.42
N GLY A 176 -12.94 8.07 -9.76
CA GLY A 176 -12.55 8.61 -11.07
C GLY A 176 -11.06 8.96 -11.18
N GLU A 177 -10.67 9.53 -12.32
CA GLU A 177 -9.29 9.94 -12.63
C GLU A 177 -8.74 11.09 -11.76
N ASP A 178 -9.59 11.76 -10.99
CA ASP A 178 -9.19 12.87 -10.11
C ASP A 178 -8.65 12.41 -8.75
N PHE A 179 -8.62 11.09 -8.52
CA PHE A 179 -7.97 10.40 -7.41
C PHE A 179 -6.60 9.86 -7.83
N ALA A 180 -5.73 9.58 -6.87
CA ALA A 180 -4.48 8.88 -7.09
C ALA A 180 -4.69 7.38 -6.81
N LEU A 181 -4.58 6.55 -7.85
CA LEU A 181 -4.68 5.09 -7.75
C LEU A 181 -3.46 4.44 -8.40
N LEU A 182 -2.77 3.60 -7.64
CA LEU A 182 -1.70 2.73 -8.13
C LEU A 182 -2.07 1.28 -7.81
N TYR A 183 -2.58 0.56 -8.81
CA TYR A 183 -3.27 -0.72 -8.58
C TYR A 183 -2.73 -1.84 -9.48
N GLN A 184 -3.12 -3.07 -9.19
CA GLN A 184 -2.83 -4.23 -10.02
C GLN A 184 -4.05 -4.63 -10.87
N ASP A 185 -3.81 -4.92 -12.15
CA ASP A 185 -4.81 -5.57 -13.00
C ASP A 185 -4.65 -7.10 -12.92
N PHE A 186 -5.23 -7.72 -11.90
CA PHE A 186 -5.09 -9.16 -11.65
C PHE A 186 -5.52 -10.04 -12.83
N GLU A 187 -6.54 -9.63 -13.58
CA GLU A 187 -7.02 -10.39 -14.74
C GLU A 187 -6.01 -10.35 -15.87
N HIS A 188 -5.54 -9.14 -16.21
CA HIS A 188 -4.52 -8.96 -17.24
C HIS A 188 -3.19 -9.62 -16.84
N ASN A 189 -2.75 -9.42 -15.60
CA ASN A 189 -1.47 -9.92 -15.08
C ASN A 189 -1.38 -11.45 -15.15
N VAL A 190 -2.42 -12.17 -14.70
CA VAL A 190 -2.44 -13.63 -14.79
C VAL A 190 -2.47 -14.09 -16.24
N TYR A 191 -3.32 -13.49 -17.07
CA TYR A 191 -3.42 -13.86 -18.48
C TYR A 191 -2.08 -13.65 -19.22
N GLN A 192 -1.46 -12.49 -19.04
CA GLN A 192 -0.19 -12.15 -19.68
C GLN A 192 0.92 -13.05 -19.17
N GLY A 193 1.05 -13.24 -17.85
CA GLY A 193 2.10 -14.09 -17.28
C GLY A 193 2.02 -15.54 -17.74
N LEU A 194 0.81 -16.10 -17.86
CA LEU A 194 0.61 -17.43 -18.45
C LEU A 194 0.91 -17.46 -19.95
N SER A 195 0.60 -16.38 -20.68
CA SER A 195 0.94 -16.24 -22.10
C SER A 195 2.44 -16.19 -22.33
N GLU A 196 3.20 -15.46 -21.51
CA GLU A 196 4.67 -15.45 -21.54
C GLU A 196 5.27 -16.83 -21.25
N ALA A 197 4.59 -17.63 -20.41
CA ALA A 197 4.99 -18.99 -20.06
C ALA A 197 4.47 -20.09 -21.01
N GLN A 198 3.76 -19.74 -22.10
CA GLN A 198 3.02 -20.71 -22.93
C GLN A 198 3.87 -21.90 -23.40
N ASN A 199 5.09 -21.66 -23.88
CA ASN A 199 5.98 -22.72 -24.36
C ASN A 199 6.41 -23.70 -23.26
N LEU A 200 6.44 -23.25 -22.00
CA LEU A 200 6.77 -24.08 -20.85
C LEU A 200 5.55 -24.87 -20.37
N ILE A 201 4.37 -24.27 -20.47
CA ILE A 201 3.10 -24.90 -20.09
C ILE A 201 2.69 -26.00 -21.09
N ALA A 202 3.00 -25.81 -22.39
CA ALA A 202 2.54 -26.68 -23.48
C ALA A 202 2.94 -28.17 -23.36
N LYS A 203 3.93 -28.52 -22.53
CA LYS A 203 4.34 -29.91 -22.29
C LYS A 203 3.47 -30.65 -21.27
N TYR A 204 2.60 -29.93 -20.55
CA TYR A 204 1.71 -30.48 -19.54
C TYR A 204 0.30 -30.68 -20.09
N ARG A 205 -0.41 -31.70 -19.60
CA ARG A 205 -1.73 -32.10 -20.08
C ARG A 205 -2.86 -31.19 -19.61
N THR A 206 -2.72 -30.68 -18.39
CA THR A 206 -3.71 -29.86 -17.71
C THR A 206 -3.00 -28.75 -16.95
N LEU A 207 -3.62 -27.58 -16.87
CA LEU A 207 -3.20 -26.48 -16.02
C LEU A 207 -4.25 -26.28 -14.92
N SER A 208 -3.86 -26.36 -13.64
CA SER A 208 -4.78 -26.20 -12.51
C SER A 208 -4.49 -24.94 -11.71
N LEU A 209 -5.54 -24.22 -11.31
CA LEU A 209 -5.44 -23.07 -10.41
C LEU A 209 -5.76 -23.52 -8.98
N VAL A 210 -4.79 -23.35 -8.08
CA VAL A 210 -4.98 -23.61 -6.65
C VAL A 210 -5.34 -22.31 -5.94
N LEU A 211 -6.57 -22.26 -5.45
CA LEU A 211 -7.09 -21.17 -4.63
C LEU A 211 -6.86 -21.45 -3.15
N SER A 212 -7.36 -20.54 -2.31
CA SER A 212 -7.72 -20.92 -0.95
C SER A 212 -9.03 -20.33 -0.49
N SER A 213 -10.08 -21.13 -0.61
CA SER A 213 -11.43 -20.76 -0.22
C SER A 213 -11.62 -20.63 1.29
N LYS A 214 -10.80 -21.32 2.09
CA LYS A 214 -10.84 -21.26 3.58
C LYS A 214 -9.94 -20.19 4.18
N SER A 215 -9.15 -19.51 3.35
CA SER A 215 -8.25 -18.46 3.83
C SER A 215 -9.04 -17.24 4.28
N PHE A 216 -8.53 -16.57 5.32
CA PHE A 216 -9.00 -15.26 5.68
C PHE A 216 -8.63 -14.19 4.64
N GLN A 217 -7.55 -14.43 3.89
CA GLN A 217 -7.16 -13.62 2.74
C GLN A 217 -7.94 -14.07 1.51
N TYR A 218 -8.71 -13.16 0.93
CA TYR A 218 -9.48 -13.39 -0.28
C TYR A 218 -8.59 -13.40 -1.54
N THR A 219 -8.92 -14.22 -2.54
CA THR A 219 -8.26 -14.20 -3.86
C THR A 219 -9.08 -13.32 -4.82
N PRO A 220 -8.53 -12.22 -5.37
CA PRO A 220 -9.26 -11.35 -6.29
C PRO A 220 -9.91 -12.12 -7.46
N VAL A 221 -11.17 -11.81 -7.81
CA VAL A 221 -11.88 -12.47 -8.94
C VAL A 221 -11.07 -12.41 -10.23
N GLY A 222 -10.34 -11.31 -10.46
CA GLY A 222 -9.51 -11.12 -11.66
C GLY A 222 -8.52 -12.26 -11.89
N ILE A 223 -7.95 -12.82 -10.82
CA ILE A 223 -7.07 -14.00 -10.91
C ILE A 223 -7.77 -15.17 -11.61
N ILE A 224 -8.98 -15.49 -11.16
CA ILE A 224 -9.78 -16.60 -11.68
C ILE A 224 -10.18 -16.33 -13.12
N ASN A 225 -10.59 -15.10 -13.42
CA ASN A 225 -11.00 -14.69 -14.77
C ASN A 225 -9.83 -14.79 -15.75
N GLY A 226 -8.67 -14.22 -15.41
CA GLY A 226 -7.47 -14.21 -16.26
C GLY A 226 -6.98 -15.62 -16.55
N PHE A 227 -6.97 -16.48 -15.52
CA PHE A 227 -6.65 -17.90 -15.64
C PHE A 227 -7.61 -18.63 -16.59
N LYS A 228 -8.93 -18.52 -16.36
CA LYS A 228 -9.94 -19.18 -17.21
C LYS A 228 -9.85 -18.69 -18.64
N LYS A 229 -9.72 -17.38 -18.84
CA LYS A 229 -9.60 -16.75 -20.16
C LYS A 229 -8.41 -17.34 -20.92
N TYR A 230 -7.23 -17.38 -20.30
CA TYR A 230 -6.03 -17.97 -20.91
C TYR A 230 -6.25 -19.42 -21.33
N CYS A 231 -6.79 -20.25 -20.43
CA CYS A 231 -6.98 -21.68 -20.70
C CYS A 231 -8.00 -21.93 -21.81
N LEU A 232 -9.12 -21.18 -21.82
CA LEU A 232 -10.17 -21.31 -22.84
C LEU A 232 -9.67 -20.88 -24.23
N GLU A 233 -8.97 -19.76 -24.33
CA GLU A 233 -8.45 -19.25 -25.61
C GLU A 233 -7.38 -20.18 -26.20
N ASN A 234 -6.57 -20.81 -25.35
CA ASN A 234 -5.50 -21.72 -25.77
C ASN A 234 -5.91 -23.20 -25.78
N GLN A 235 -7.19 -23.51 -25.51
CA GLN A 235 -7.74 -24.88 -25.49
C GLN A 235 -6.98 -25.82 -24.53
N ILE A 236 -6.51 -25.29 -23.40
CA ILE A 236 -5.81 -26.05 -22.37
C ILE A 236 -6.85 -26.62 -21.40
N PRO A 237 -6.90 -27.94 -21.18
CA PRO A 237 -7.70 -28.52 -20.09
C PRO A 237 -7.31 -27.91 -18.75
N PHE A 238 -8.29 -27.53 -17.93
CA PHE A 238 -8.01 -26.88 -16.66
C PHE A 238 -8.97 -27.27 -15.55
N GLU A 239 -8.48 -27.13 -14.32
CA GLU A 239 -9.26 -27.32 -13.09
C GLU A 239 -9.02 -26.16 -12.14
N ILE A 240 -10.01 -25.87 -11.29
CA ILE A 240 -9.88 -24.92 -10.19
C ILE A 240 -10.03 -25.71 -8.90
N ILE A 241 -8.96 -25.75 -8.12
CA ILE A 241 -8.86 -26.47 -6.86
C ILE A 241 -9.12 -25.46 -5.74
N PRO A 242 -10.24 -25.55 -5.01
CA PRO A 242 -10.61 -24.55 -3.99
C PRO A 242 -9.59 -24.45 -2.84
N ASP A 243 -9.04 -25.58 -2.41
CA ASP A 243 -8.01 -25.67 -1.37
C ASP A 243 -7.16 -26.93 -1.59
N LEU A 244 -5.85 -26.82 -1.38
CA LEU A 244 -4.90 -27.93 -1.54
C LEU A 244 -4.73 -28.71 -0.23
N GLU A 245 -5.66 -29.63 0.03
CA GLU A 245 -5.74 -30.38 1.31
C GLU A 245 -5.23 -31.82 1.21
N GLU A 246 -5.35 -32.43 0.03
CA GLU A 246 -5.02 -33.84 -0.20
C GLU A 246 -3.93 -33.99 -1.27
N GLU A 247 -3.06 -35.00 -1.09
CA GLU A 247 -1.91 -35.29 -1.97
C GLU A 247 -2.37 -35.75 -3.36
N GLU A 248 -3.57 -36.32 -3.43
CA GLU A 248 -4.24 -36.86 -4.61
C GLU A 248 -4.65 -35.78 -5.61
N HIS A 249 -4.69 -34.51 -5.20
CA HIS A 249 -4.88 -33.38 -6.12
C HIS A 249 -3.70 -33.18 -7.08
N LEU A 250 -2.51 -33.70 -6.74
CA LEU A 250 -1.31 -33.61 -7.57
C LEU A 250 -1.26 -34.79 -8.56
N GLN A 251 -1.16 -34.45 -9.84
CA GLN A 251 -1.06 -35.40 -10.95
C GLN A 251 0.24 -35.16 -11.72
N LYS A 252 0.85 -36.25 -12.16
CA LYS A 252 2.03 -36.21 -13.03
C LYS A 252 1.63 -35.65 -14.40
N ASP A 253 2.57 -35.00 -15.07
CA ASP A 253 2.41 -34.35 -16.37
C ASP A 253 1.38 -33.21 -16.37
N HIS A 254 1.03 -32.66 -15.19
CA HIS A 254 0.16 -31.49 -15.02
C HIS A 254 0.98 -30.28 -14.53
N ALA A 255 0.47 -29.07 -14.76
CA ALA A 255 1.00 -27.82 -14.23
C ALA A 255 0.02 -27.15 -13.27
N TYR A 256 0.55 -26.43 -12.28
CA TYR A 256 -0.25 -25.80 -11.23
C TYR A 256 0.18 -24.34 -11.01
N LEU A 257 -0.79 -23.43 -10.93
CA LEU A 257 -0.60 -22.07 -10.45
C LEU A 257 -1.06 -22.00 -8.99
N VAL A 258 -0.11 -21.74 -8.08
CA VAL A 258 -0.32 -21.79 -6.62
C VAL A 258 -0.12 -20.41 -5.98
N PHE A 259 -1.16 -19.89 -5.35
CA PHE A 259 -1.17 -18.53 -4.79
C PHE A 259 -0.57 -18.40 -3.40
N ARG A 260 -0.88 -19.34 -2.48
CA ARG A 260 -0.42 -19.21 -1.09
C ARG A 260 0.89 -19.94 -0.85
N GLU A 261 1.71 -19.34 0.01
CA GLU A 261 3.00 -19.91 0.41
C GLU A 261 2.85 -21.27 1.11
N ASN A 262 1.85 -21.44 1.97
CA ASN A 262 1.62 -22.73 2.64
C ASN A 262 1.23 -23.84 1.65
N ASP A 263 0.44 -23.52 0.64
CA ASP A 263 0.04 -24.47 -0.40
C ASP A 263 1.24 -24.79 -1.31
N LEU A 264 2.11 -23.80 -1.57
CA LEU A 264 3.38 -23.98 -2.28
C LEU A 264 4.28 -24.98 -1.57
N VAL A 265 4.47 -24.83 -0.25
CA VAL A 265 5.27 -25.76 0.56
C VAL A 265 4.67 -27.17 0.57
N ARG A 266 3.35 -27.30 0.75
CA ARG A 266 2.66 -28.61 0.66
C ARG A 266 2.88 -29.27 -0.69
N PHE A 267 2.70 -28.50 -1.78
CA PHE A 267 2.88 -28.95 -3.15
C PHE A 267 4.29 -29.52 -3.38
N ILE A 268 5.33 -28.79 -2.95
CA ILE A 268 6.73 -29.21 -3.08
C ILE A 268 6.97 -30.49 -2.28
N ASN A 269 6.52 -30.55 -1.03
CA ASN A 269 6.70 -31.72 -0.17
C ASN A 269 6.04 -32.98 -0.74
N TRP A 270 4.84 -32.86 -1.27
CA TRP A 270 4.12 -33.96 -1.89
C TRP A 270 4.74 -34.39 -3.21
N SER A 271 5.18 -33.45 -4.04
CA SER A 271 5.92 -33.76 -5.27
C SER A 271 7.19 -34.57 -4.95
N ASN A 272 7.94 -34.14 -3.93
CA ASN A 272 9.14 -34.84 -3.45
C ASN A 272 8.82 -36.24 -2.92
N LYS A 273 7.75 -36.39 -2.14
CA LYS A 273 7.30 -37.68 -1.61
C LYS A 273 6.93 -38.67 -2.72
N LYS A 274 6.33 -38.19 -3.81
CA LYS A 274 6.04 -38.97 -5.02
C LYS A 274 7.25 -39.18 -5.93
N GLY A 275 8.39 -38.58 -5.63
CA GLY A 275 9.61 -38.66 -6.44
C GLY A 275 9.53 -37.91 -7.77
N TRP A 276 8.64 -36.91 -7.88
CA TRP A 276 8.43 -36.12 -9.09
C TRP A 276 9.32 -34.88 -9.09
N LYS A 277 9.98 -34.62 -10.22
CA LYS A 277 10.79 -33.42 -10.41
C LYS A 277 9.96 -32.27 -10.95
N LEU A 278 10.00 -31.12 -10.27
CA LEU A 278 9.39 -29.89 -10.76
C LEU A 278 10.02 -29.47 -12.10
N GLY A 279 9.24 -28.85 -12.99
CA GLY A 279 9.65 -28.47 -14.34
C GLY A 279 9.85 -29.64 -15.30
N LYS A 280 9.69 -30.89 -14.85
CA LYS A 280 9.83 -32.09 -15.68
C LYS A 280 8.62 -33.01 -15.55
N ASP A 281 8.41 -33.59 -14.38
CA ASP A 281 7.31 -34.52 -14.10
C ASP A 281 6.04 -33.79 -13.67
N ILE A 282 6.16 -32.58 -13.10
CA ILE A 282 5.04 -31.73 -12.69
C ILE A 282 5.46 -30.25 -12.81
N GLY A 283 4.54 -29.39 -13.23
CA GLY A 283 4.78 -27.96 -13.41
C GLY A 283 4.27 -27.15 -12.23
N LEU A 284 5.02 -26.14 -11.82
CA LEU A 284 4.64 -25.27 -10.72
C LEU A 284 4.96 -23.81 -11.06
N ILE A 285 3.94 -22.97 -10.93
CA ILE A 285 4.00 -21.52 -11.01
C ILE A 285 3.47 -20.98 -9.69
N SER A 286 4.07 -19.93 -9.15
CA SER A 286 3.52 -19.19 -8.01
C SER A 286 3.20 -17.74 -8.38
N TYR A 287 2.38 -17.08 -7.57
CA TYR A 287 2.09 -15.65 -7.71
C TYR A 287 2.88 -14.85 -6.67
N ASP A 288 3.35 -13.67 -7.08
CA ASP A 288 4.25 -12.76 -6.37
C ASP A 288 5.61 -13.38 -5.98
N ASP A 289 6.69 -12.73 -6.39
CA ASP A 289 8.03 -13.22 -6.11
C ASP A 289 8.47 -12.97 -4.66
N THR A 290 9.29 -13.87 -4.15
CA THR A 290 9.91 -13.72 -2.82
C THR A 290 11.33 -14.31 -2.86
N PRO A 291 12.27 -13.82 -2.02
CA PRO A 291 13.64 -14.34 -2.01
C PRO A 291 13.72 -15.86 -1.77
N ILE A 292 12.77 -16.42 -1.02
CA ILE A 292 12.74 -17.87 -0.77
C ILE A 292 12.39 -18.67 -2.05
N LYS A 293 11.55 -18.12 -2.94
CA LYS A 293 11.16 -18.76 -4.21
C LYS A 293 12.31 -18.84 -5.21
N GLU A 294 13.35 -18.01 -5.08
CA GLU A 294 14.56 -18.12 -5.90
C GLU A 294 15.36 -19.39 -5.62
N ILE A 295 15.37 -19.84 -4.36
CA ILE A 295 16.20 -20.97 -3.92
C ILE A 295 15.42 -22.28 -3.77
N LEU A 296 14.10 -22.21 -3.49
CA LEU A 296 13.27 -23.40 -3.33
C LEU A 296 13.18 -24.19 -4.63
N ALA A 297 13.46 -25.49 -4.55
CA ALA A 297 13.35 -26.44 -5.65
C ALA A 297 14.05 -25.98 -6.95
N GLU A 298 15.27 -25.45 -6.82
CA GLU A 298 16.07 -24.88 -7.92
C GLU A 298 15.44 -23.63 -8.58
N GLY A 299 14.52 -22.99 -7.87
CA GLY A 299 13.82 -21.77 -8.26
C GLY A 299 12.40 -22.05 -8.76
N ILE A 300 11.44 -21.37 -8.15
CA ILE A 300 10.02 -21.40 -8.52
C ILE A 300 9.72 -20.32 -9.56
N SER A 301 9.18 -20.71 -10.72
CA SER A 301 8.69 -19.78 -11.73
C SER A 301 7.51 -18.98 -11.17
N VAL A 302 7.49 -17.67 -11.39
CA VAL A 302 6.46 -16.80 -10.80
C VAL A 302 5.85 -15.83 -11.80
N ILE A 303 4.59 -15.46 -11.58
CA ILE A 303 3.98 -14.27 -12.14
C ILE A 303 4.04 -13.21 -11.03
N SER A 304 4.80 -12.15 -11.22
CA SER A 304 5.06 -11.17 -10.16
C SER A 304 4.95 -9.74 -10.64
N ASN A 305 4.34 -8.94 -9.77
CA ASN A 305 4.42 -7.49 -9.85
C ASN A 305 5.79 -7.00 -9.41
N ASP A 306 6.20 -5.85 -9.94
CA ASP A 306 7.37 -5.13 -9.42
C ASP A 306 6.95 -4.24 -8.24
N PHE A 307 7.01 -4.81 -7.04
CA PHE A 307 6.64 -4.10 -5.80
C PHE A 307 7.63 -3.01 -5.43
N GLN A 308 8.90 -3.13 -5.84
CA GLN A 308 9.89 -2.08 -5.60
C GLN A 308 9.60 -0.87 -6.48
N ALA A 309 9.32 -1.08 -7.78
CA ALA A 309 8.91 -0.01 -8.69
C ALA A 309 7.57 0.61 -8.25
N MET A 310 6.62 -0.22 -7.80
CA MET A 310 5.36 0.25 -7.23
C MET A 310 5.57 1.19 -6.03
N GLY A 311 6.48 0.83 -5.12
CA GLY A 311 6.78 1.65 -3.94
C GLY A 311 7.44 2.98 -4.29
N LYS A 312 8.43 2.95 -5.20
CA LYS A 312 9.04 4.16 -5.75
C LYS A 312 8.00 5.06 -6.41
N ARG A 313 7.09 4.48 -7.19
CA ARG A 313 6.03 5.21 -7.88
C ARG A 313 5.02 5.80 -6.91
N ALA A 314 4.64 5.08 -5.86
CA ALA A 314 3.78 5.58 -4.81
C ALA A 314 4.41 6.80 -4.11
N ALA A 315 5.70 6.75 -3.77
CA ALA A 315 6.42 7.88 -3.20
C ALA A 315 6.45 9.10 -4.14
N GLU A 316 6.75 8.90 -5.43
CA GLU A 316 6.69 9.96 -6.44
C GLU A 316 5.30 10.61 -6.51
N MET A 317 4.23 9.81 -6.53
CA MET A 317 2.86 10.31 -6.58
C MET A 317 2.50 11.15 -5.36
N ILE A 318 2.97 10.75 -4.16
CA ILE A 318 2.79 11.51 -2.92
C ILE A 318 3.52 12.85 -3.00
N LEU A 319 4.82 12.84 -3.34
CA LEU A 319 5.66 14.05 -3.35
C LEU A 319 5.20 15.07 -4.41
N THR A 320 4.81 14.58 -5.59
CA THR A 320 4.36 15.43 -6.70
C THR A 320 2.87 15.73 -6.67
N LYS A 321 2.13 15.12 -5.73
CA LYS A 321 0.66 15.16 -5.65
C LYS A 321 0.00 14.72 -6.97
N GLN A 322 0.62 13.77 -7.66
CA GLN A 322 0.13 13.27 -8.93
C GLN A 322 -1.18 12.51 -8.74
N LYS A 323 -2.12 12.77 -9.65
CA LYS A 323 -3.41 12.08 -9.76
C LYS A 323 -3.43 11.19 -10.99
N GLY A 324 -4.44 10.33 -11.06
CA GLY A 324 -4.70 9.42 -12.16
C GLY A 324 -4.69 7.97 -11.72
N ARG A 325 -5.20 7.12 -12.61
CA ARG A 325 -5.19 5.66 -12.47
C ARG A 325 -3.96 5.07 -13.15
N ILE A 326 -3.09 4.43 -12.38
CA ILE A 326 -1.84 3.84 -12.86
C ILE A 326 -1.83 2.36 -12.51
N VAL A 327 -1.63 1.52 -13.53
CA VAL A 327 -1.46 0.07 -13.37
C VAL A 327 0.00 -0.22 -13.05
N ASN A 328 0.25 -1.06 -12.05
CA ASN A 328 1.59 -1.55 -11.76
C ASN A 328 2.04 -2.60 -12.77
N GLN A 329 3.33 -2.64 -13.06
CA GLN A 329 3.89 -3.60 -14.01
C GLN A 329 3.98 -4.99 -13.39
N CYS A 330 3.66 -6.00 -14.20
CA CYS A 330 3.75 -7.42 -13.87
C CYS A 330 4.45 -8.18 -14.99
N SER A 331 5.20 -9.22 -14.64
CA SER A 331 5.95 -10.06 -15.58
C SER A 331 6.05 -11.50 -15.12
N PHE A 332 6.31 -12.42 -16.06
CA PHE A 332 6.67 -13.79 -15.75
C PHE A 332 8.19 -13.93 -15.55
N ILE A 333 8.58 -14.45 -14.39
CA ILE A 333 9.98 -14.78 -14.07
C ILE A 333 10.14 -16.30 -14.19
N LYS A 334 10.84 -16.72 -15.24
CA LYS A 334 11.13 -18.13 -15.51
C LYS A 334 12.20 -18.67 -14.55
N ARG A 335 11.89 -19.78 -13.87
CA ARG A 335 12.85 -20.61 -13.11
C ARG A 335 12.69 -22.09 -13.45
N LYS A 336 13.17 -23.00 -12.61
CA LYS A 336 13.27 -24.44 -12.91
C LYS A 336 11.99 -25.22 -12.63
N SER A 337 11.05 -24.67 -11.87
CA SER A 337 9.82 -25.37 -11.49
C SER A 337 8.78 -25.52 -12.62
N LEU A 338 8.98 -24.83 -13.74
CA LEU A 338 8.15 -24.89 -14.96
C LEU A 338 9.05 -25.00 -16.19
#